data_AF-A0AAV2D8E4-F1
#
_entry.id   AF-A0AAV2D8E4-F1
#
_cell.length_a   1.000
_cell.length_b   1.000
_cell.length_c   1.000
_cell.angle_alpha   90.00
_cell.angle_beta   90.00
_cell.angle_gamma   90.00
#
_symmetry.space_group_name_H-M   'P 1'
#
loop_
_entity.id
_entity.type
_entity.pdbx_description
1 polymer ?
#
loop_
_entity_poly.entity_id
_entity_poly.type
_entity_poly.pdbx_seq_one_letter_code
_entity_poly.pdbx_strand_id
1 'polypeptide(L)' 'MNVLGVCTPDLEFMHCLSGSEGYAHDARVLRDALTRPNSLSVPEGCYYLCDGGYVNSTGFLTPYRGQKYHLNE' A
#
# COMPACT_ATOMS: atom_id res chain seq x y z
N MET A 1 9.82 -12.08 -4.83
CA MET A 1 8.45 -12.20 -4.29
C MET A 1 8.16 -10.90 -3.58
N ASN A 2 7.17 -10.12 -4.01
CA ASN A 2 6.78 -8.91 -3.27
C ASN A 2 5.60 -9.24 -2.38
N VAL A 3 5.49 -8.53 -1.26
CA VAL A 3 4.39 -8.65 -0.32
C VAL A 3 3.78 -7.26 -0.17
N LEU A 4 2.46 -7.16 -0.21
CA LEU A 4 1.75 -5.96 0.20
C LEU A 4 1.36 -6.13 1.66
N GLY A 5 1.91 -5.27 2.53
CA GLY A 5 1.46 -5.12 3.90
C GLY A 5 0.74 -3.80 4.07
N VAL A 6 -0.44 -3.82 4.69
CA VAL A 6 -1.16 -2.61 5.11
C VAL A 6 -1.29 -2.67 6.62
N CYS A 7 -0.85 -1.60 7.29
CA CYS A 7 -0.84 -1.52 8.74
C CYS A 7 -1.52 -0.26 9.26
N THR A 8 -1.87 -0.30 10.54
CA THR A 8 -2.28 0.88 11.32
C THR A 8 -1.06 1.80 11.54
N PRO A 9 -1.26 3.04 12.03
CA PRO A 9 -0.16 3.90 12.47
C PRO A 9 0.73 3.25 13.56
N ASP A 10 0.17 2.33 14.36
CA ASP A 10 0.88 1.56 15.39
C ASP A 10 1.59 0.31 14.82
N LEU A 11 1.71 0.19 13.50
CA LEU A 11 2.36 -0.90 12.78
C LEU A 11 1.69 -2.27 12.92
N GLU A 12 0.41 -2.32 13.30
CA GLU A 12 -0.37 -3.55 13.33
C GLU A 12 -0.91 -3.88 11.93
N PHE A 13 -0.59 -5.07 11.39
CA PHE A 13 -1.05 -5.47 10.07
C PHE A 13 -2.56 -5.73 10.04
N MET A 14 -3.26 -4.98 9.20
CA MET A 14 -4.68 -5.20 8.88
C MET A 14 -4.85 -6.02 7.60
N HIS A 15 -3.87 -5.98 6.71
CA HIS A 15 -3.88 -6.76 5.46
C HIS A 15 -2.47 -7.19 5.08
N CYS A 16 -2.31 -8.43 4.65
CA CYS A 16 -1.06 -8.94 4.10
C CYS A 16 -1.35 -9.83 2.89
N LEU A 17 -0.74 -9.53 1.76
CA LEU A 17 -0.89 -10.29 0.52
C LEU A 17 0.48 -10.60 -0.08
N SER A 18 0.77 -11.89 -0.22
CA SER A 18 1.92 -12.35 -0.98
C SER A 18 1.66 -12.26 -2.49
N GLY A 19 2.54 -11.58 -3.21
CA GLY A 19 2.56 -11.57 -4.67
C GLY A 19 2.91 -12.94 -5.25
N SER A 20 2.39 -13.23 -6.44
CA SER A 20 2.65 -14.47 -7.17
C SER A 20 4.08 -14.55 -7.72
N GLU A 21 4.61 -15.76 -7.82
CA GLU A 21 5.93 -16.05 -8.39
C GLU A 21 6.02 -15.58 -9.86
N GLY A 22 7.13 -14.94 -10.24
CA GLY A 22 7.46 -14.63 -11.64
C GLY A 22 7.50 -13.16 -12.04
N TYR A 23 6.63 -12.27 -11.56
CA TYR A 23 6.58 -10.86 -12.00
C TYR A 23 5.94 -9.90 -10.97
N ALA A 24 6.49 -9.86 -9.76
CA ALA A 24 5.95 -9.03 -8.69
C ALA A 24 6.40 -7.57 -8.86
N HIS A 25 5.69 -6.82 -9.69
CA HIS A 25 5.72 -5.36 -9.64
C HIS A 25 4.75 -4.91 -8.55
N ASP A 26 5.11 -3.92 -7.73
CA ASP A 26 4.30 -3.44 -6.60
C ASP A 26 2.85 -3.13 -7.01
N ALA A 27 2.70 -2.45 -8.16
CA ALA A 27 1.40 -2.17 -8.77
C ALA A 27 0.53 -3.41 -9.04
N ARG A 28 1.12 -4.56 -9.38
CA ARG A 28 0.37 -5.79 -9.63
C ARG A 28 -0.13 -6.42 -8.33
N VAL A 29 0.70 -6.44 -7.29
CA VAL A 29 0.29 -6.95 -5.97
C VAL A 29 -0.81 -6.07 -5.37
N LEU A 30 -0.73 -4.76 -5.53
CA LEU A 30 -1.81 -3.84 -5.14
C LEU A 30 -3.09 -4.08 -5.94
N ARG A 31 -3.02 -4.24 -7.26
CA ARG A 31 -4.19 -4.55 -8.08
C ARG A 31 -4.85 -5.86 -7.66
N ASP A 32 -4.06 -6.88 -7.35
CA ASP A 32 -4.57 -8.17 -6.89
C ASP A 32 -5.24 -8.02 -5.52
N ALA A 33 -4.69 -7.19 -4.61
CA ALA A 33 -5.33 -6.87 -3.34
C ALA A 33 -6.68 -6.16 -3.49
N LEU A 34 -6.84 -5.32 -4.51
CA LEU A 34 -8.07 -4.56 -4.78
C LEU A 34 -9.19 -5.39 -5.44
N THR A 35 -8.82 -6.43 -6.19
CA THR A 35 -9.76 -7.20 -7.04
C THR A 35 -10.23 -8.52 -6.42
N ARG A 36 -9.61 -8.95 -5.32
CA ARG A 36 -9.97 -10.19 -4.62
C ARG A 36 -11.32 -10.09 -3.89
N PRO A 37 -12.00 -11.21 -3.60
CA PRO A 37 -13.24 -11.21 -2.82
C PRO A 37 -13.12 -10.58 -1.43
N ASN A 38 -11.95 -10.71 -0.79
CA ASN A 38 -11.60 -10.03 0.47
C ASN A 38 -10.68 -8.85 0.15
N SER A 39 -11.16 -7.93 -0.68
CA SER A 39 -10.34 -6.85 -1.21
C SER A 39 -9.91 -5.88 -0.11
N LEU A 40 -8.73 -5.29 -0.31
CA LEU A 40 -8.34 -4.10 0.41
C LEU A 40 -9.33 -2.99 0.04
N SER A 41 -10.08 -2.51 1.03
CA SER A 41 -10.99 -1.38 0.88
C SER A 41 -10.40 -0.15 1.54
N VAL A 42 -10.62 1.00 0.92
CA VAL A 42 -10.27 2.30 1.47
C VAL A 42 -11.55 2.92 2.04
N PRO A 43 -11.61 3.23 3.35
CA PRO A 43 -12.76 3.92 3.92
C PRO A 43 -13.02 5.26 3.21
N GLU A 44 -14.29 5.65 3.09
CA GLU A 44 -14.66 6.90 2.44
C GLU A 44 -14.03 8.10 3.15
N GLY A 45 -13.40 8.99 2.38
CA GLY A 45 -12.68 10.15 2.92
C GLY A 45 -11.30 9.84 3.50
N CYS A 46 -10.85 8.58 3.47
CA CYS A 46 -9.53 8.17 3.93
C CYS A 46 -8.58 7.84 2.77
N TYR A 47 -7.27 7.84 3.08
CA TYR A 47 -6.22 7.43 2.16
C TYR A 47 -5.22 6.55 2.90
N TYR A 48 -4.76 5.48 2.26
CA TYR A 48 -3.56 4.78 2.71
C TYR A 48 -2.32 5.55 2.27
N LEU A 49 -1.35 5.67 3.17
CA LEU A 49 -0.02 6.16 2.83
C LEU A 49 0.79 4.98 2.26
N CYS A 50 1.18 5.08 1.01
CA CYS A 50 1.91 4.05 0.28
C CYS A 50 3.40 4.35 0.24
N ASP A 51 4.22 3.31 0.10
CA ASP A 51 5.64 3.46 -0.15
C ASP A 51 5.92 4.20 -1.48
N GLY A 52 7.10 4.80 -1.57
CA GLY A 52 7.49 5.62 -2.70
C GLY A 52 7.50 4.90 -4.06
N GLY A 53 7.38 3.57 -4.11
CA GLY A 53 7.27 2.77 -5.35
C GLY A 53 5.88 2.78 -6.00
N TYR A 54 4.85 3.24 -5.29
CA TYR A 54 3.48 3.27 -5.80
C TYR A 54 3.18 4.57 -6.57
N VAL A 55 2.02 4.60 -7.24
CA VAL A 55 1.50 5.78 -7.94
C VAL A 55 0.34 6.35 -7.12
N ASN A 56 0.26 7.69 -7.03
CA ASN A 56 -0.89 8.37 -6.43
C ASN A 56 -2.18 8.02 -7.18
N SER A 57 -3.21 7.62 -6.45
CA SER A 57 -4.54 7.34 -6.98
C SER A 57 -5.60 7.55 -5.90
N THR A 58 -6.89 7.48 -6.27
CA THR A 58 -7.97 7.60 -5.30
C THR A 58 -7.80 6.55 -4.18
N GLY A 59 -7.72 7.02 -2.93
CA GLY A 59 -7.52 6.18 -1.76
C GLY A 59 -6.07 5.77 -1.45
N PHE A 60 -5.09 6.15 -2.29
CA PHE A 60 -3.68 5.82 -2.11
C PHE A 60 -2.77 7.03 -2.37
N LEU A 61 -2.01 7.45 -1.36
CA LEU A 61 -1.09 8.57 -1.44
C LEU A 61 0.34 8.12 -1.19
N THR A 62 1.25 8.46 -2.10
CA THR A 62 2.68 8.28 -1.93
C THR A 62 3.33 9.56 -1.40
N PRO A 63 4.32 9.45 -0.50
CA PRO A 63 5.12 10.57 -0.05
C PRO A 63 5.74 11.33 -1.22
N TYR A 64 5.86 12.64 -1.04
CA TYR A 64 6.54 13.50 -2.01
C TYR A 64 7.99 13.06 -2.20
N ARG A 65 8.34 12.64 -3.42
CA ARG A 65 9.70 12.27 -3.80
C ARG A 65 10.58 13.52 -3.86
N GLY A 66 11.29 13.80 -2.76
CA GLY A 66 12.19 14.97 -2.68
C GLY A 66 12.33 15.54 -1.27
N GLN A 67 11.44 15.18 -0.35
CA GLN A 67 11.52 15.59 1.03
C GLN A 67 11.40 14.36 1.94
N LYS A 68 12.45 14.07 2.70
CA LYS A 68 12.40 13.05 3.75
C LYS A 68 11.45 13.55 4.83
N TYR A 69 10.40 12.80 5.09
CA TYR A 69 9.57 13.02 6.27
C TYR A 69 10.42 12.60 7.47
N HIS A 70 10.98 13.56 8.20
CA HIS A 70 11.56 13.30 9.51
C HIS A 70 10.41 13.48 10.49
N LEU A 71 9.83 12.36 10.95
CA LEU A 71 9.09 12.38 12.20
C LEU A 71 10.13 12.72 13.26
N ASN A 72 10.04 13.91 13.84
CA ASN A 72 10.73 14.19 15.08
C ASN A 72 10.03 13.33 16.14
N GLU A 73 10.69 12.25 16.56
CA GLU A 73 10.39 11.60 17.85
C GLU A 73 10.64 12.56 19.01
#